data_AF-A0A1E5P8C9-F1
#
_entry.id   AF-A0A1E5P8C9-F1
#
_cell.length_a   1.000
_cell.length_b   1.000
_cell.length_c   1.000
_cell.angle_alpha   90.00
_cell.angle_beta   90.00
_cell.angle_gamma   90.00
#
_symmetry.space_group_name_H-M   'P 1'
#
loop_
_entity.id
_entity.type
_entity.pdbx_description
1 polymer ?
#
loop_
_entity_poly.entity_id
_entity_poly.type
_entity_poly.pdbx_seq_one_letter_code
_entity_poly.pdbx_strand_id
1 'polypeptide(L)'
;MNTPPEVLRTVVSFLVLGGAFYVLLRWVAAPLLTQVGTGVEYALNVVAVGLLLPEYCWTRAQRRVTGRAAAFAYTYGDAVCALTGAGHRCAGTVLTALHEAAARLGHRGSLWIGTLAAAALVVPRLL
;
A
#
# COMPACT_ATOMS: atom_id res chain seq x y z
N MET A 1 4.48 -41.38 -8.44
CA MET A 1 3.63 -41.38 -9.66
C MET A 1 2.38 -40.61 -9.32
N ASN A 2 2.22 -39.41 -9.88
CA ASN A 2 0.99 -38.62 -9.67
C ASN A 2 -0.15 -39.36 -10.36
N THR A 3 -1.24 -39.57 -9.63
CA THR A 3 -2.42 -40.21 -10.19
C THR A 3 -3.10 -39.26 -11.18
N PRO A 4 -3.77 -39.76 -12.24
CA PRO A 4 -4.47 -38.91 -13.22
C PRO A 4 -5.39 -37.82 -12.59
N PRO A 5 -6.12 -38.06 -11.48
CA PRO A 5 -6.90 -37.00 -10.83
C PRO A 5 -6.05 -35.89 -10.19
N GLU A 6 -4.83 -36.18 -9.70
CA GLU A 6 -3.95 -35.17 -9.09
C GLU A 6 -3.37 -34.21 -10.14
N VAL A 7 -3.02 -34.75 -11.32
CA VAL A 7 -2.56 -33.94 -12.45
C VAL A 7 -3.68 -33.00 -12.91
N LEU A 8 -4.90 -33.52 -13.06
CA LEU A 8 -6.06 -32.71 -13.45
C LEU A 8 -6.33 -31.59 -12.45
N ARG A 9 -6.31 -31.89 -11.14
CA ARG A 9 -6.53 -30.90 -10.08
C ARG A 9 -5.48 -29.79 -10.09
N THR A 10 -4.23 -30.15 -10.37
CA THR A 10 -3.09 -29.23 -10.44
C THR A 10 -3.22 -28.29 -11.62
N VAL A 11 -3.56 -28.82 -12.80
CA VAL A 11 -3.78 -28.02 -14.02
C VAL A 11 -4.96 -27.07 -13.85
N VAL A 12 -6.07 -27.54 -13.27
CA VAL A 12 -7.23 -26.70 -12.97
C VAL A 12 -6.86 -25.58 -11.99
N SER A 13 -6.12 -25.91 -10.91
CA SER A 13 -5.68 -24.91 -9.93
C SER A 13 -4.75 -23.87 -10.55
N PHE A 14 -3.84 -24.28 -11.43
CA PHE A 14 -2.95 -23.39 -12.16
C PHE A 14 -3.72 -22.44 -13.09
N LEU A 15 -4.69 -22.96 -13.85
CA LEU A 15 -5.52 -22.14 -14.74
C LEU A 15 -6.39 -21.14 -13.97
N VAL A 16 -6.98 -21.57 -12.87
CA VAL A 16 -7.80 -20.70 -11.99
C VAL A 16 -6.93 -19.61 -11.37
N LEU A 17 -5.78 -19.96 -10.79
CA LEU A 17 -4.86 -18.98 -10.20
C LEU A 17 -4.31 -18.03 -11.25
N GLY A 18 -3.86 -18.53 -12.40
CA GLY A 18 -3.32 -17.71 -13.49
C GLY A 18 -4.36 -16.75 -14.05
N GLY A 19 -5.60 -17.22 -14.24
CA GLY A 19 -6.73 -16.38 -14.63
C GLY A 19 -7.06 -15.31 -13.58
N ALA A 20 -7.08 -15.70 -12.30
CA ALA A 20 -7.32 -14.77 -11.19
C ALA A 20 -6.24 -13.68 -11.12
N PHE A 21 -4.96 -14.04 -11.22
CA PHE A 21 -3.86 -13.07 -11.24
C PHE A 21 -3.90 -12.16 -12.46
N TYR A 22 -4.25 -12.71 -13.64
CA TYR A 22 -4.45 -11.89 -14.83
C TYR A 22 -5.55 -10.85 -14.63
N VAL A 23 -6.72 -11.28 -14.14
CA VAL A 23 -7.85 -10.37 -13.88
C VAL A 23 -7.45 -9.33 -12.84
N LEU A 24 -6.78 -9.74 -11.77
CA LEU A 24 -6.33 -8.87 -10.70
C LEU A 24 -5.34 -7.82 -11.21
N LEU A 25 -4.31 -8.23 -11.97
CA LEU A 25 -3.31 -7.31 -12.53
C LEU A 25 -3.91 -6.35 -13.56
N ARG A 26 -4.86 -6.82 -14.39
CA ARG A 26 -5.38 -6.02 -15.51
C ARG A 26 -6.48 -5.04 -15.10
N TRP A 27 -7.35 -5.47 -14.19
CA TRP A 27 -8.59 -4.76 -13.88
C TRP A 27 -8.66 -4.27 -12.43
N VAL A 28 -8.00 -4.96 -11.50
CA VAL A 28 -8.10 -4.65 -10.06
C VAL A 28 -6.89 -3.85 -9.58
N ALA A 29 -5.72 -3.99 -10.17
CA ALA A 29 -4.49 -3.34 -9.70
C ALA A 29 -4.60 -1.81 -9.68
N ALA A 30 -5.11 -1.19 -10.74
CA ALA A 30 -5.28 0.26 -10.80
C ALA A 30 -6.24 0.82 -9.72
N PRO A 31 -7.49 0.33 -9.57
CA PRO A 31 -8.38 0.80 -8.51
C PRO A 31 -7.91 0.40 -7.10
N LEU A 32 -7.16 -0.69 -6.96
CA LEU A 32 -6.60 -1.09 -5.67
C LEU A 32 -5.44 -0.15 -5.26
N LEU A 33 -4.59 0.25 -6.19
CA LEU A 33 -3.54 1.23 -5.96
C LEU A 33 -4.09 2.61 -5.57
N THR A 34 -5.22 3.03 -6.13
CA THR A 34 -5.86 4.30 -5.71
C THR A 34 -6.39 4.20 -4.28
N GLN A 35 -7.08 3.11 -3.92
CA GLN A 35 -7.56 2.90 -2.55
C GLN A 35 -6.42 2.79 -1.53
N VAL A 36 -5.33 2.11 -1.88
CA VAL A 36 -4.13 2.04 -1.04
C VAL A 36 -3.54 3.44 -0.86
N GLY A 37 -3.50 4.25 -1.92
CA GLY A 37 -3.05 5.64 -1.82
C GLY A 37 -3.86 6.46 -0.84
N THR A 38 -5.19 6.45 -0.98
CA THR A 38 -6.08 7.16 -0.05
C THR A 38 -5.93 6.63 1.39
N GLY A 39 -5.77 5.32 1.56
CA GLY A 39 -5.54 4.70 2.87
C GLY A 39 -4.23 5.14 3.52
N VAL A 40 -3.14 5.23 2.75
CA VAL A 40 -1.84 5.71 3.24
C VAL A 40 -1.92 7.19 3.63
N GLU A 41 -2.59 8.02 2.84
CA GLU A 41 -2.82 9.44 3.19
C GLU A 41 -3.58 9.57 4.51
N TYR A 42 -4.66 8.79 4.69
CA TYR A 42 -5.40 8.79 5.96
C TYR A 42 -4.55 8.30 7.13
N ALA A 43 -3.77 7.23 6.97
CA ALA A 43 -2.90 6.72 8.02
C ALA A 43 -1.87 7.76 8.46
N LEU A 44 -1.20 8.41 7.51
CA LEU A 44 -0.23 9.47 7.77
C LEU A 44 -0.88 10.66 8.49
N ASN A 45 -2.09 11.04 8.10
CA ASN A 45 -2.83 12.12 8.76
C ASN A 45 -3.26 11.72 10.18
N VAL A 46 -3.72 10.50 10.41
CA VAL A 46 -4.08 10.01 11.75
C VAL A 46 -2.86 10.00 12.68
N VAL A 47 -1.70 9.55 12.18
CA VAL A 47 -0.44 9.57 12.94
C VAL A 47 -0.05 11.00 13.27
N ALA A 48 -0.08 11.91 12.29
CA ALA A 48 0.23 13.31 12.50
C ALA A 48 -0.69 13.96 13.55
N VAL A 49 -2.00 13.74 13.45
CA VAL A 49 -2.98 14.22 14.43
C VAL A 49 -2.72 13.60 15.80
N GLY A 50 -2.46 12.29 15.88
CA GLY A 50 -2.15 11.61 17.14
C GLY A 50 -0.91 12.16 17.84
N LEU A 51 0.09 12.62 17.08
CA LEU A 51 1.31 13.23 17.60
C LEU A 51 1.11 14.71 17.99
N LEU A 52 0.30 15.46 17.24
CA LEU A 52 0.10 16.91 17.44
C LEU A 52 -1.01 17.24 18.45
N LEU A 53 -2.05 16.42 18.54
CA LEU A 53 -3.23 16.69 19.38
C LEU A 53 -2.91 16.78 20.87
N PRO A 54 -2.10 15.87 21.48
CA PRO A 54 -1.75 15.97 22.89
C PRO A 54 -0.99 17.25 23.20
N GLU A 55 -0.06 17.63 22.31
CA GLU A 55 0.75 18.83 22.46
C GLU A 55 -0.08 20.11 22.29
N TYR A 56 -0.97 20.14 21.30
CA TYR A 56 -1.92 21.25 21.14
C TYR A 56 -2.78 21.44 22.40
N CYS A 57 -3.30 20.36 22.97
CA CYS A 57 -4.09 20.41 24.20
C CYS A 57 -3.25 20.94 25.38
N TRP A 58 -2.02 20.45 25.55
CA TRP A 58 -1.12 20.87 26.61
C TRP A 58 -0.72 22.35 26.50
N THR A 59 -0.27 22.76 25.32
CA THR A 59 0.18 24.14 25.05
C THR A 59 -0.96 25.14 25.15
N ARG A 60 -2.18 24.75 24.75
CA ARG A 60 -3.39 25.56 24.95
C ARG A 60 -3.73 25.71 26.43
N ALA A 61 -3.63 24.65 27.22
CA ALA A 61 -3.83 24.72 28.67
C ALA A 61 -2.77 25.60 29.34
N GLN A 62 -1.50 25.42 28.99
CA GLN A 62 -0.39 26.21 29.52
C GLN A 62 -0.50 27.70 29.15
N ARG A 63 -0.92 28.04 27.92
CA ARG A 63 -1.22 29.43 27.53
C ARG A 63 -2.29 30.07 28.40
N ARG A 64 -3.35 29.33 28.75
CA ARG A 64 -4.42 29.83 29.64
C ARG A 64 -3.92 30.11 31.06
N VAL A 65 -2.98 29.32 31.56
CA VAL A 65 -2.41 29.48 32.91
C VAL A 65 -1.32 30.55 32.96
N THR A 66 -0.44 30.58 31.96
CA THR A 66 0.80 31.39 31.99
C THR A 66 0.73 32.66 31.15
N GLY A 67 -0.26 32.81 30.27
CA GLY A 67 -0.39 33.93 29.34
C GLY A 67 0.67 33.98 28.23
N ARG A 68 1.60 33.02 28.18
CA ARG A 68 2.73 33.00 27.23
C ARG A 68 2.64 31.83 26.26
N ALA A 69 3.08 32.05 25.03
CA ALA A 69 3.22 31.01 24.02
C ALA A 69 4.45 30.13 24.31
N ALA A 70 4.29 28.80 24.28
CA ALA A 70 5.42 27.88 24.41
C ALA A 70 6.13 27.73 23.04
N ALA A 71 7.42 28.04 22.98
CA ALA A 71 8.22 27.98 21.73
C ALA A 71 8.46 26.53 21.24
N PHE A 72 8.61 25.57 22.17
CA PHE A 72 8.86 24.16 21.85
C PHE A 72 7.78 23.53 20.95
N ALA A 73 6.53 23.98 21.13
CA ALA A 73 5.36 23.53 20.36
C ALA A 73 5.48 23.77 18.85
N TYR A 74 6.17 24.83 18.46
CA TYR A 74 6.34 25.18 17.06
C TYR A 74 7.41 24.31 16.40
N THR A 75 8.54 24.08 17.07
CA THR A 75 9.63 23.24 16.53
C THR A 75 9.25 21.77 16.39
N TYR A 76 8.51 21.21 17.35
CA TYR A 76 8.03 19.83 17.25
C TYR A 76 6.96 19.71 16.17
N GLY A 77 6.01 20.66 16.13
CA GLY A 77 4.98 20.72 15.09
C GLY A 77 5.55 20.78 13.68
N ASP A 78 6.57 21.61 13.46
CA ASP A 78 7.27 21.71 12.17
C ASP A 78 7.96 20.40 11.79
N ALA A 79 8.57 19.71 12.75
CA ALA A 79 9.22 18.41 12.51
C ALA A 79 8.20 17.33 12.11
N VAL A 80 7.06 17.25 12.82
CA VAL A 80 5.98 16.29 12.49
C VAL A 80 5.39 16.60 11.12
N CYS A 81 5.11 17.87 10.81
CA CYS A 81 4.62 18.28 9.50
C CYS A 81 5.61 17.97 8.37
N ALA A 82 6.91 18.22 8.59
CA ALA A 82 7.95 17.91 7.62
C ALA A 82 8.06 16.40 7.36
N LEU A 83 8.00 15.57 8.41
CA LEU A 83 8.03 14.12 8.32
C LEU A 83 6.80 13.58 7.57
N THR A 84 5.61 14.05 7.91
CA THR A 84 4.36 13.66 7.25
C THR A 84 4.35 14.09 5.78
N GLY A 85 4.88 15.27 5.47
CA GLY A 85 5.03 15.76 4.09
C GLY A 85 6.08 14.97 3.29
N ALA A 86 7.18 14.53 3.91
CA ALA A 86 8.12 13.60 3.29
C ALA A 86 7.48 12.23 3.03
N GLY A 87 6.70 11.74 4.00
CA GLY A 87 5.93 10.51 3.89
C GLY A 87 4.95 10.53 2.71
N HIS A 88 4.16 11.60 2.59
CA HIS A 88 3.23 11.79 1.46
C HIS A 88 3.96 11.81 0.11
N ARG A 89 5.08 12.53 0.01
CA ARG A 89 5.88 12.57 -1.23
C ARG A 89 6.44 11.20 -1.59
N CYS A 90 6.99 10.48 -0.62
CA CYS A 90 7.52 9.13 -0.84
C CYS A 90 6.41 8.16 -1.29
N ALA A 91 5.31 8.10 -0.53
CA ALA A 91 4.16 7.26 -0.86
C ALA A 91 3.58 7.59 -2.24
N GLY A 92 3.42 8.89 -2.55
CA GLY A 92 2.97 9.37 -3.85
C GLY A 92 3.87 8.88 -4.98
N THR A 93 5.20 9.07 -4.87
CA THR A 93 6.14 8.61 -5.90
C THR A 93 6.08 7.12 -6.16
N VAL A 94 6.01 6.30 -5.11
CA VAL A 94 5.91 4.84 -5.22
C VAL A 94 4.59 4.44 -5.87
N LEU A 95 3.47 5.03 -5.43
CA LEU A 95 2.14 4.73 -5.97
C LEU A 95 2.01 5.16 -7.43
N THR A 96 2.53 6.32 -7.81
CA THR A 96 2.56 6.77 -9.21
C THR A 96 3.40 5.83 -10.06
N ALA A 97 4.59 5.43 -9.60
CA ALA A 97 5.42 4.47 -10.31
C ALA A 97 4.73 3.11 -10.49
N LEU A 98 4.03 2.61 -9.45
CA LEU A 98 3.24 1.38 -9.51
C LEU A 98 2.05 1.52 -10.46
N HIS A 99 1.39 2.68 -10.48
CA HIS A 99 0.26 2.93 -11.37
C HIS A 99 0.71 2.99 -12.83
N GLU A 100 1.83 3.65 -13.11
CA GLU A 100 2.45 3.65 -14.45
C GLU A 100 2.90 2.25 -14.87
N ALA A 101 3.51 1.49 -13.95
CA ALA A 101 3.89 0.11 -14.22
C ALA A 101 2.67 -0.77 -14.53
N ALA A 102 1.59 -0.63 -13.77
CA ALA A 102 0.33 -1.33 -14.01
C ALA A 102 -0.33 -0.93 -15.34
N ALA A 103 -0.30 0.37 -15.70
CA ALA A 103 -0.82 0.86 -16.97
C ALA A 103 -0.01 0.37 -18.18
N ARG A 104 1.32 0.26 -18.03
CA ARG A 104 2.22 -0.27 -19.06
C ARG A 104 2.17 -1.80 -19.14
N LEU A 105 1.66 -2.47 -18.12
CA LEU A 105 1.37 -3.90 -18.12
C LEU A 105 0.20 -4.18 -19.08
N GLY A 106 0.50 -4.23 -20.38
CA GLY A 106 -0.45 -4.71 -21.39
C GLY A 106 -0.79 -6.18 -21.18
N HIS A 107 -1.74 -6.71 -21.97
CA HIS A 107 -2.24 -8.08 -21.84
C HIS A 107 -1.14 -9.15 -21.77
N ARG A 108 -0.08 -8.99 -22.56
CA ARG A 108 1.07 -9.92 -22.58
C ARG A 108 1.83 -9.91 -21.25
N GLY A 109 2.09 -8.74 -20.67
CA GLY A 109 2.77 -8.62 -19.38
C GLY A 109 1.96 -9.21 -18.23
N SER A 110 0.65 -8.92 -18.20
CA SER A 110 -0.26 -9.47 -17.18
C SER A 110 -0.37 -11.00 -17.28
N LEU A 111 -0.36 -11.57 -18.49
CA LEU A 111 -0.36 -13.02 -18.70
C LEU A 111 0.94 -13.67 -18.23
N TRP A 112 2.10 -13.11 -18.57
CA TRP A 112 3.39 -13.64 -18.13
C TRP A 112 3.54 -13.59 -16.61
N ILE A 113 3.17 -12.48 -15.98
CA ILE A 113 3.27 -12.35 -14.52
C ILE A 113 2.25 -13.24 -13.82
N GLY A 114 1.02 -13.33 -14.35
CA GLY A 114 -0.01 -14.20 -13.78
C GLY A 114 0.34 -15.69 -13.87
N THR A 115 0.90 -16.12 -15.00
CA THR A 115 1.36 -17.51 -15.19
C THR A 115 2.58 -17.85 -14.34
N LEU A 116 3.56 -16.93 -14.22
CA LEU A 116 4.71 -17.11 -13.32
C LEU A 116 4.30 -17.16 -11.84
N ALA A 117 3.38 -16.29 -11.41
CA ALA A 117 2.86 -16.31 -10.04
C ALA A 117 2.07 -17.59 -9.74
N ALA A 118 1.24 -18.05 -10.67
CA ALA A 118 0.53 -19.32 -10.55
C ALA A 118 1.51 -20.51 -10.50
N ALA A 119 2.57 -20.48 -11.32
CA ALA A 119 3.61 -21.51 -11.30
C ALA A 119 4.33 -21.55 -9.96
N ALA A 120 4.76 -20.41 -9.44
CA ALA A 120 5.46 -20.31 -8.15
C ALA A 120 4.64 -20.83 -6.97
N LEU A 121 3.31 -20.74 -7.02
CA LEU A 121 2.42 -21.22 -5.95
C LEU A 121 2.04 -22.71 -6.08
N VAL A 122 2.06 -23.25 -7.30
CA VAL A 122 1.64 -24.64 -7.59
C VAL A 122 2.84 -25.59 -7.61
N VAL A 123 4.00 -25.16 -8.13
CA VAL A 123 5.24 -25.96 -8.22
C VAL A 123 5.74 -26.49 -6.87
N PRO A 124 5.78 -25.72 -5.76
CA PRO A 124 6.25 -26.26 -4.48
C PRO A 124 5.31 -27.30 -3.86
N ARG A 125 4.12 -27.56 -4.43
CA ARG A 125 3.22 -28.65 -4.02
C ARG A 125 3.43 -29.94 -4.83
N LEU A 126 4.32 -29.92 -5.82
CA LEU A 126 4.62 -31.05 -6.71
C LEU A 126 5.99 -31.70 -6.43
N LEU A 127 6.83 -31.06 -5.62
CA LEU A 127 8.11 -31.57 -5.10
C LEU A 127 7.89 -32.24 -3.74
#